data_AF-A0A2E6RB65-F1
#
_entry.id   AF-A0A2E6RB65-F1
#
_cell.length_a   1.000
_cell.length_b   1.000
_cell.length_c   1.000
_cell.angle_alpha   90.00
_cell.angle_beta   90.00
_cell.angle_gamma   90.00
#
_symmetry.space_group_name_H-M   'P 1'
#
loop_
_entity.id
_entity.type
_entity.pdbx_description
1 polymer ?
#
loop_
_entity_poly.entity_id
_entity_poly.type
_entity_poly.pdbx_seq_one_letter_code
_entity_poly.pdbx_strand_id
1 'polypeptide(L)'
;MARLIKTLFVPYIGSWLFLLSVQQLAAQQSFEVPIDSIPVADLGLEDRVPSAFDLVGAEDGPAEQNRAALVQRLQCWIDGNEGCAVADPNDPRVRAIRRFLATGPADRHGMLVVDFPDQTRVDVRLARAPATDPNDWDQPVYEPVVLLDTVKGPGPAQGQRN
;
A
#
# COMPACT_ATOMS: atom_id res chain seq x y z
N MET A 1 -63.21 49.15 15.40
CA MET A 1 -64.21 48.15 14.98
C MET A 1 -63.48 46.99 14.32
N ALA A 2 -63.82 45.75 14.71
CA ALA A 2 -63.52 44.42 14.13
C ALA A 2 -62.07 44.14 13.66
N ARG A 3 -61.22 43.39 14.40
CA ARG A 3 -61.13 41.91 14.50
C ARG A 3 -61.36 41.15 13.18
N LEU A 4 -60.31 40.52 12.64
CA LEU A 4 -60.32 39.08 12.36
C LEU A 4 -58.88 38.53 12.22
N ILE A 5 -58.51 37.66 13.14
CA ILE A 5 -57.37 36.75 13.06
C ILE A 5 -57.87 35.46 12.39
N LYS A 6 -57.13 34.92 11.43
CA LYS A 6 -57.16 33.48 11.17
C LYS A 6 -55.82 32.99 10.62
N THR A 7 -54.98 32.60 11.58
CA THR A 7 -53.85 31.70 11.42
C THR A 7 -54.33 30.37 10.88
N LEU A 8 -53.71 29.86 9.82
CA LEU A 8 -53.73 28.44 9.49
C LEU A 8 -52.29 27.98 9.21
N PHE A 9 -51.80 27.24 10.19
CA PHE A 9 -50.72 26.28 10.16
C PHE A 9 -50.89 25.31 8.98
N VAL A 10 -49.84 25.10 8.17
CA VAL A 10 -49.59 23.84 7.45
C VAL A 10 -48.08 23.58 7.45
N PRO A 11 -47.62 22.34 7.74
CA PRO A 11 -46.36 22.09 8.42
C PRO A 11 -45.18 21.75 7.51
N TYR A 12 -43.99 22.10 8.01
CA TYR A 12 -42.74 21.34 8.02
C TYR A 12 -42.75 20.02 7.20
N ILE A 13 -42.15 20.04 6.01
CA ILE A 13 -41.70 18.83 5.31
C ILE A 13 -40.19 18.96 5.08
N GLY A 14 -39.45 18.21 5.89
CA GLY A 14 -38.18 17.55 5.56
C GLY A 14 -37.18 18.29 4.68
N SER A 15 -36.40 19.18 5.29
CA SER A 15 -35.04 19.48 4.80
C SER A 15 -34.03 18.96 5.82
N TRP A 16 -33.97 17.64 5.93
CA TRP A 16 -32.87 16.89 6.52
C TRP A 16 -32.33 15.98 5.44
N LEU A 17 -31.03 15.71 5.49
CA LEU A 17 -30.17 15.08 4.46
C LEU A 17 -29.56 16.11 3.51
N PHE A 18 -28.39 16.64 3.87
CA PHE A 18 -27.20 16.71 3.01
C PHE A 18 -26.06 17.40 3.79
N LEU A 19 -25.65 16.80 4.92
CA LEU A 19 -24.37 17.09 5.58
C LEU A 19 -23.71 15.78 6.04
N LEU A 20 -23.78 14.74 5.21
CA LEU A 20 -23.10 13.46 5.40
C LEU A 20 -22.55 12.98 4.06
N SER A 21 -21.52 13.65 3.55
CA SER A 21 -20.71 13.14 2.43
C SER A 21 -19.42 13.93 2.22
N VAL A 22 -18.70 14.28 3.29
CA VAL A 22 -17.28 14.70 3.18
C VAL A 22 -16.34 13.70 3.86
N GLN A 23 -16.86 12.65 4.49
CA GLN A 23 -16.02 11.63 5.15
C GLN A 23 -15.67 10.42 4.26
N GLN A 24 -15.90 10.48 2.95
CA GLN A 24 -15.81 9.30 2.08
C GLN A 24 -14.86 9.42 0.88
N LEU A 25 -13.99 10.42 0.83
CA LEU A 25 -12.99 10.55 -0.24
C LEU A 25 -11.56 10.12 0.13
N ALA A 26 -11.30 9.71 1.37
CA ALA A 26 -10.00 9.17 1.78
C ALA A 26 -10.01 7.63 1.93
N ALA A 27 -11.15 6.98 1.68
CA ALA A 27 -11.23 5.53 1.58
C ALA A 27 -10.65 5.10 0.22
N GLN A 28 -9.34 4.88 0.22
CA GLN A 28 -8.70 3.75 -0.46
C GLN A 28 -9.13 3.54 -1.93
N GLN A 29 -8.67 4.40 -2.83
CA GLN A 29 -8.45 3.98 -4.22
C GLN A 29 -7.09 3.27 -4.37
N SER A 30 -6.76 2.38 -3.43
CA SER A 30 -5.64 1.47 -3.58
C SER A 30 -6.01 0.47 -4.67
N PHE A 31 -5.31 0.51 -5.79
CA PHE A 31 -5.28 -0.63 -6.68
C PHE A 31 -4.54 -1.74 -5.94
N GLU A 32 -5.26 -2.76 -5.53
CA GLU A 32 -4.68 -4.00 -5.05
C GLU A 32 -4.03 -4.63 -6.28
N VAL A 33 -2.70 -4.59 -6.33
CA VAL A 33 -1.98 -5.26 -7.40
C VAL A 33 -2.35 -6.74 -7.26
N PRO A 34 -2.89 -7.40 -8.30
CA PRO A 34 -3.46 -8.75 -8.22
C PRO A 34 -2.38 -9.85 -8.04
N ILE A 35 -1.25 -9.49 -7.45
CA ILE A 35 -0.09 -10.33 -7.26
C ILE A 35 -0.20 -10.93 -5.87
N ASP A 36 -0.32 -12.26 -5.85
CA ASP A 36 0.05 -13.09 -4.72
C ASP A 36 1.36 -12.57 -4.12
N SER A 37 1.36 -12.38 -2.81
CA SER A 37 2.48 -11.91 -2.01
C SER A 37 3.87 -12.25 -2.55
N ILE A 38 4.81 -11.31 -2.39
CA ILE A 38 6.22 -11.50 -2.76
C ILE A 38 6.92 -12.19 -1.57
N PRO A 39 7.38 -13.43 -1.71
CA PRO A 39 8.21 -14.06 -0.69
C PRO A 39 9.49 -13.24 -0.49
N VAL A 40 9.92 -13.05 0.75
CA VAL A 40 11.17 -12.35 1.06
C VAL A 40 12.39 -13.06 0.45
N ALA A 41 12.27 -14.36 0.15
CA ALA A 41 13.27 -15.18 -0.53
C ALA A 41 13.50 -14.74 -1.98
N ASP A 42 12.46 -14.26 -2.68
CA ASP A 42 12.59 -13.73 -4.04
C ASP A 42 13.39 -12.41 -4.06
N LEU A 43 13.62 -11.81 -2.89
CA LEU A 43 14.42 -10.62 -2.69
C LEU A 43 15.85 -10.95 -2.21
N GLY A 44 16.12 -12.23 -1.92
CA GLY A 44 17.39 -12.71 -1.36
C GLY A 44 17.66 -12.20 0.05
N LEU A 45 16.61 -12.07 0.87
CA LEU A 45 16.66 -11.53 2.23
C LEU A 45 16.23 -12.53 3.31
N GLU A 46 15.87 -13.76 2.95
CA GLU A 46 15.33 -14.79 3.84
C GLU A 46 16.26 -15.14 5.02
N ASP A 47 17.57 -15.14 4.80
CA ASP A 47 18.56 -15.42 5.86
C ASP A 47 18.83 -14.19 6.74
N ARG A 48 18.59 -12.99 6.21
CA ARG A 48 18.88 -11.72 6.89
C ARG A 48 17.68 -11.19 7.68
N VAL A 49 16.50 -11.33 7.12
CA VAL A 49 15.23 -10.83 7.66
C VAL A 49 14.25 -12.01 7.67
N PRO A 50 14.34 -12.89 8.69
CA PRO A 50 13.49 -14.08 8.76
C PRO A 50 12.04 -13.76 9.16
N SER A 51 11.77 -12.56 9.70
CA SER A 51 10.45 -12.12 10.15
C SER A 51 10.13 -10.68 9.74
N ALA A 52 8.86 -10.40 9.45
CA ALA A 52 8.35 -9.04 9.31
C ALA A 52 8.50 -8.24 10.62
N PHE A 53 8.54 -8.91 11.78
CA PHE A 53 8.79 -8.24 13.05
C PHE A 53 10.21 -7.69 13.17
N ASP A 54 11.18 -8.23 12.42
CA ASP A 54 12.56 -7.71 12.37
C ASP A 54 12.66 -6.36 11.64
N LEU A 55 11.56 -5.90 11.04
CA LEU A 55 11.41 -4.56 10.46
C LEU A 55 10.89 -3.55 11.48
N VAL A 56 10.30 -4.02 12.59
CA VAL A 56 9.68 -3.19 13.61
C VAL A 56 10.70 -2.87 14.68
N GLY A 57 11.10 -1.60 14.76
CA GLY A 57 12.10 -1.14 15.72
C GLY A 57 12.57 0.27 15.41
N ALA A 58 13.53 0.75 16.19
CA ALA A 58 14.04 2.10 16.09
C ALA A 58 14.77 2.39 14.76
N GLU A 59 14.71 3.66 14.34
CA GLU A 59 15.31 4.21 13.11
C GLU A 59 16.84 4.19 13.09
N ASP A 60 17.50 4.00 14.23
CA ASP A 60 18.96 3.93 14.37
C ASP A 60 19.48 2.51 14.61
N GLY A 61 18.59 1.51 14.51
CA GLY A 61 18.84 0.13 14.87
C GLY A 61 18.97 -0.85 13.70
N PRO A 62 19.05 -2.17 14.00
CA PRO A 62 19.04 -3.22 12.98
C PRO A 62 17.73 -3.24 12.17
N ALA A 63 16.62 -2.81 12.77
CA ALA A 63 15.32 -2.71 12.10
C ALA A 63 15.38 -1.76 10.89
N GLU A 64 16.02 -0.60 11.03
CA GLU A 64 16.18 0.33 9.90
C GLU A 64 17.05 -0.26 8.79
N GLN A 65 18.13 -0.94 9.16
CA GLN A 65 18.99 -1.60 8.17
C GLN A 65 18.24 -2.69 7.40
N ASN A 66 17.31 -3.39 8.06
CA ASN A 66 16.46 -4.39 7.43
C ASN A 66 15.40 -3.76 6.54
N ARG A 67 14.77 -2.65 6.96
CA ARG A 67 13.83 -1.87 6.13
C ARG A 67 14.51 -1.31 4.89
N ALA A 68 15.68 -0.68 5.05
CA ALA A 68 16.45 -0.15 3.94
C ALA A 68 16.87 -1.26 2.95
N ALA A 69 17.28 -2.43 3.46
CA ALA A 69 17.59 -3.58 2.61
C ALA A 69 16.36 -4.08 1.85
N LEU A 70 15.20 -4.17 2.50
CA LEU A 70 13.93 -4.56 1.88
C LEU A 70 13.53 -3.58 0.78
N VAL A 71 13.55 -2.28 1.07
CA VAL A 71 13.26 -1.20 0.13
C VAL A 71 14.19 -1.26 -1.08
N GLN A 72 15.50 -1.37 -0.84
CA GLN A 72 16.50 -1.45 -1.91
C GLN A 72 16.28 -2.67 -2.81
N ARG A 73 16.01 -3.84 -2.22
CA ARG A 73 15.79 -5.08 -2.98
C ARG A 73 14.49 -5.05 -3.77
N LEU A 74 13.40 -4.54 -3.17
CA LEU A 74 12.13 -4.34 -3.88
C LEU A 74 12.29 -3.37 -5.04
N GLN A 75 12.97 -2.24 -4.84
CA GLN A 75 13.23 -1.28 -5.90
C GLN A 75 14.00 -1.94 -7.05
N CYS A 76 15.07 -2.67 -6.72
CA CYS A 76 15.85 -3.37 -7.72
C CYS A 76 15.05 -4.44 -8.48
N TRP A 77 14.13 -5.13 -7.79
CA TRP A 77 13.25 -6.15 -8.38
C TRP A 77 12.19 -5.52 -9.32
N ILE A 78 11.66 -4.34 -8.98
CA ILE A 78 10.77 -3.55 -9.85
C ILE A 78 11.53 -3.06 -11.09
N ASP A 79 12.76 -2.57 -10.90
CA ASP A 79 13.64 -2.07 -11.95
C ASP A 79 14.25 -3.20 -12.79
N GLY A 80 14.08 -4.46 -12.38
CA GLY A 80 14.46 -5.66 -13.14
C GLY A 80 15.93 -5.67 -13.56
N ASN A 81 16.80 -5.17 -12.67
CA ASN A 81 18.23 -5.12 -12.90
C ASN A 81 18.87 -6.51 -12.72
N GLU A 82 19.70 -6.92 -13.67
CA GLU A 82 20.32 -8.26 -13.73
C GLU A 82 21.24 -8.59 -12.53
N GLY A 83 21.70 -7.57 -11.78
CA GLY A 83 22.59 -7.72 -10.63
C GLY A 83 21.91 -7.99 -9.28
N CYS A 84 20.59 -7.95 -9.21
CA CYS A 84 19.83 -8.29 -8.00
C CYS A 84 19.19 -9.65 -8.20
N ALA A 85 19.56 -10.62 -7.35
CA ALA A 85 19.19 -12.02 -7.50
C ALA A 85 17.70 -12.20 -7.87
N VAL A 86 17.49 -12.61 -9.13
CA VAL A 86 16.31 -13.27 -9.70
C VAL A 86 14.97 -12.50 -9.64
N ALA A 87 14.96 -11.22 -10.02
CA ALA A 87 13.77 -10.68 -10.66
C ALA A 87 13.79 -11.10 -12.13
N ASP A 88 13.23 -12.26 -12.49
CA ASP A 88 13.06 -12.61 -13.91
C ASP A 88 12.22 -11.49 -14.57
N PRO A 89 12.72 -10.78 -15.59
CA PRO A 89 11.91 -9.78 -16.28
C PRO A 89 10.67 -10.39 -16.94
N ASN A 90 10.65 -11.72 -17.12
CA ASN A 90 9.49 -12.49 -17.53
C ASN A 90 8.61 -12.98 -16.37
N ASP A 91 8.93 -12.63 -15.13
CA ASP A 91 8.07 -12.86 -13.98
C ASP A 91 6.75 -12.11 -14.20
N PRO A 92 5.60 -12.80 -14.18
CA PRO A 92 4.30 -12.14 -14.34
C PRO A 92 4.05 -11.04 -13.30
N ARG A 93 4.62 -11.16 -12.11
CA ARG A 93 4.51 -10.18 -11.01
C ARG A 93 5.27 -8.90 -11.33
N VAL A 94 6.54 -9.02 -11.74
CA VAL A 94 7.35 -7.87 -12.19
C VAL A 94 6.66 -7.15 -13.35
N ARG A 95 6.19 -7.90 -14.36
CA ARG A 95 5.45 -7.30 -15.50
C ARG A 95 4.15 -6.63 -15.08
N ALA A 96 3.40 -7.20 -14.14
CA ALA A 96 2.16 -6.62 -13.65
C ALA A 96 2.42 -5.32 -12.87
N ILE A 97 3.44 -5.28 -12.03
CA ILE A 97 3.85 -4.05 -11.32
C ILE A 97 4.30 -2.99 -12.31
N ARG A 98 5.22 -3.30 -13.23
CA ARG A 98 5.65 -2.36 -14.26
C ARG A 98 4.50 -1.83 -15.11
N ARG A 99 3.56 -2.70 -15.50
CA ARG A 99 2.36 -2.29 -16.21
C ARG A 99 1.52 -1.33 -15.37
N PHE A 100 1.29 -1.64 -14.10
CA PHE A 100 0.62 -0.74 -13.17
C PHE A 100 1.34 0.62 -13.07
N LEU A 101 2.67 0.63 -12.94
CA LEU A 101 3.43 1.87 -12.85
C LEU A 101 3.39 2.71 -14.16
N ALA A 102 3.32 2.05 -15.32
CA ALA A 102 3.28 2.70 -16.62
C ALA A 102 1.89 3.21 -17.03
N THR A 103 0.81 2.48 -16.69
CA THR A 103 -0.56 2.80 -17.12
C THR A 103 -1.48 3.27 -15.98
N GLY A 104 -1.01 3.18 -14.74
CA GLY A 104 -1.77 3.56 -13.56
C GLY A 104 -2.02 5.07 -13.49
N PRO A 105 -3.15 5.51 -12.91
CA PRO A 105 -3.38 6.92 -12.61
C PRO A 105 -2.25 7.47 -11.73
N ALA A 106 -1.76 8.69 -12.04
CA ALA A 106 -0.63 9.30 -11.34
C ALA A 106 -0.89 9.56 -9.83
N ASP A 107 -2.15 9.52 -9.41
CA ASP A 107 -2.65 9.72 -8.05
C ASP A 107 -2.85 8.43 -7.26
N ARG A 108 -2.55 7.25 -7.85
CA ARG A 108 -2.74 5.96 -7.18
C ARG A 108 -1.41 5.35 -6.74
N HIS A 109 -1.44 4.78 -5.54
CA HIS A 109 -0.37 3.94 -5.01
C HIS A 109 -0.61 2.48 -5.38
N GLY A 110 0.47 1.76 -5.67
CA GLY A 110 0.46 0.30 -5.72
C GLY A 110 0.63 -0.28 -4.33
N MET A 111 -0.06 -1.37 -4.02
CA MET A 111 0.15 -2.12 -2.78
C MET A 111 0.73 -3.50 -3.11
N LEU A 112 1.73 -3.90 -2.34
CA LEU A 112 2.37 -5.20 -2.37
C LEU A 112 2.31 -5.80 -0.96
N VAL A 113 2.28 -7.12 -0.87
CA VAL A 113 2.46 -7.84 0.40
C VAL A 113 3.77 -8.59 0.32
N VAL A 114 4.61 -8.49 1.35
CA VAL A 114 5.84 -9.29 1.48
C VAL A 114 5.63 -10.34 2.56
N ASP A 115 5.80 -11.60 2.18
CA ASP A 115 5.66 -12.76 3.07
C ASP A 115 7.02 -13.27 3.54
N PHE A 116 7.09 -13.64 4.82
CA PHE A 116 8.29 -14.11 5.48
C PHE A 116 8.23 -15.62 5.79
N PRO A 117 9.39 -16.29 5.96
CA PRO A 117 9.45 -17.73 6.25
C PRO A 117 8.67 -18.16 7.50
N ASP A 118 8.57 -17.27 8.50
CA ASP A 118 7.83 -17.49 9.75
C ASP A 118 6.31 -17.23 9.63
N GLN A 119 5.80 -17.07 8.40
CA GLN A 119 4.40 -16.78 8.08
C GLN A 119 3.93 -15.39 8.57
N THR A 120 4.87 -14.53 8.94
CA THR A 120 4.57 -13.11 9.10
C THR A 120 4.55 -12.41 7.74
N ARG A 121 3.91 -11.25 7.69
CA ARG A 121 3.84 -10.44 6.48
C ARG A 121 3.78 -8.96 6.77
N VAL A 122 4.14 -8.15 5.79
CA VAL A 122 4.04 -6.69 5.83
C VAL A 122 3.54 -6.16 4.50
N ASP A 123 2.70 -5.13 4.54
CA ASP A 123 2.29 -4.41 3.34
C ASP A 123 3.37 -3.38 2.98
N VAL A 124 3.64 -3.26 1.69
CA VAL A 124 4.55 -2.26 1.11
C VAL A 124 3.78 -1.43 0.10
N ARG A 125 3.85 -0.12 0.27
CA ARG A 125 3.23 0.84 -0.65
C ARG A 125 4.25 1.34 -1.66
N LEU A 126 3.91 1.28 -2.94
CA LEU A 126 4.65 1.94 -4.01
C LEU A 126 4.19 3.40 -4.09
N ALA A 127 4.97 4.30 -3.51
CA ALA A 127 4.72 5.73 -3.51
C ALA A 127 5.47 6.40 -4.66
N ARG A 128 4.86 7.40 -5.31
CA ARG A 128 5.58 8.19 -6.30
C ARG A 128 6.66 9.00 -5.60
N ALA A 129 7.90 8.91 -6.07
CA ALA A 129 8.98 9.72 -5.54
C ALA A 129 8.74 11.19 -5.94
N PRO A 130 8.95 12.15 -5.05
CA PRO A 130 8.93 13.55 -5.43
C PRO A 130 10.06 13.81 -6.44
N ALA A 131 9.74 14.38 -7.60
CA ALA A 131 10.75 14.77 -8.57
C ALA A 131 11.67 15.81 -7.91
N THR A 132 12.93 15.42 -7.67
CA THR A 132 13.90 16.29 -7.01
C THR A 132 14.56 17.23 -8.03
N ASP A 133 14.75 16.76 -9.26
CA ASP A 133 15.14 17.56 -10.42
C ASP A 133 14.26 17.18 -11.63
N PRO A 134 13.50 18.12 -12.23
CA PRO A 134 12.68 17.85 -13.40
C PRO A 134 13.46 17.45 -14.66
N ASN A 135 14.80 17.55 -14.66
CA ASN A 135 15.66 17.12 -15.78
C ASN A 135 16.40 15.80 -15.52
N ASP A 136 16.23 15.19 -14.35
CA ASP A 136 16.85 13.93 -14.01
C ASP A 136 15.93 12.77 -14.43
N TRP A 137 16.10 12.34 -15.68
CA TRP A 137 15.31 11.27 -16.28
C TRP A 137 15.66 9.87 -15.75
N ASP A 138 16.76 9.75 -14.99
CA ASP A 138 17.21 8.51 -14.39
C ASP A 138 16.68 8.33 -12.95
N GLN A 139 15.94 9.31 -12.41
CA GLN A 139 15.32 9.20 -11.09
C GLN A 139 14.25 8.11 -11.04
N PRO A 140 14.23 7.29 -9.98
CA PRO A 140 13.17 6.33 -9.77
C PRO A 140 11.84 7.08 -9.63
N VAL A 141 10.87 6.73 -10.48
CA VAL A 141 9.54 7.35 -10.47
C VAL A 141 8.74 6.95 -9.23
N TYR A 142 9.08 5.81 -8.63
CA TYR A 142 8.41 5.25 -7.46
C TYR A 142 9.43 4.70 -6.46
N GLU A 143 9.06 4.74 -5.18
CA GLU A 143 9.81 4.20 -4.07
C GLU A 143 8.90 3.28 -3.22
N PRO A 144 9.39 2.09 -2.81
CA PRO A 144 8.68 1.24 -1.87
C PRO A 144 8.76 1.82 -0.45
N VAL A 145 7.62 1.87 0.22
CA VAL A 145 7.46 2.34 1.60
C VAL A 145 6.86 1.22 2.43
N VAL A 146 7.62 0.71 3.40
CA VAL A 146 7.19 -0.37 4.30
C VAL A 146 6.17 0.18 5.31
N LEU A 147 4.99 -0.44 5.39
CA LEU A 147 3.92 -0.03 6.31
C LEU A 147 3.99 -0.85 7.61
N LEU A 148 4.74 -0.37 8.59
CA LEU A 148 5.04 -1.13 9.81
C LEU A 148 3.80 -1.46 10.67
N ASP A 149 2.73 -0.68 10.56
CA ASP A 149 1.45 -0.91 11.22
C ASP A 149 0.65 -2.08 10.62
N THR A 150 1.07 -2.60 9.47
CA THR A 150 0.45 -3.73 8.78
C THR A 150 1.13 -5.07 9.08
N VAL A 151 2.22 -5.06 9.85
CA VAL A 151 2.93 -6.28 10.25
C VAL A 151 1.97 -7.22 10.99
N LYS A 152 1.79 -8.42 10.45
CA LYS A 152 0.88 -9.45 10.98
C LYS A 152 1.62 -10.75 11.15
N GLY A 153 1.34 -11.44 12.25
CA GLY A 153 1.77 -12.82 12.48
C GLY A 153 0.93 -13.84 11.70
N PRO A 154 1.29 -15.13 11.79
CA PRO A 154 0.44 -16.21 11.32
C PRO A 154 -0.96 -16.01 11.89
N GLY A 155 -1.95 -15.81 11.02
CA GLY A 155 -3.35 -15.76 11.43
C GLY A 155 -3.71 -17.07 12.14
N PRO A 156 -4.76 -17.09 12.99
CA PRO A 156 -5.24 -18.37 13.50
C PRO A 156 -5.49 -19.27 12.29
N ALA A 157 -4.84 -20.44 12.26
CA ALA A 157 -5.09 -21.46 11.26
C ALA A 157 -6.60 -21.53 11.09
N GLN A 158 -7.10 -21.27 9.88
CA GLN A 158 -8.52 -21.43 9.59
C GLN A 158 -8.81 -22.92 9.76
N GLY A 159 -9.11 -23.31 11.01
CA GLY A 159 -9.51 -24.64 11.38
C GLY A 159 -10.75 -24.98 10.56
N GLN A 160 -10.64 -26.08 9.83
CA GLN A 160 -11.71 -26.98 9.45
C GLN A 160 -13.10 -26.50 9.92
N ARG A 161 -13.84 -25.89 8.99
CA ARG A 161 -15.30 -26.00 9.07
C ARG A 161 -15.64 -27.43 8.66
N ASN A 162 -15.86 -28.29 9.67
CA ASN A 162 -16.60 -29.53 9.51
C ASN A 162 -18.00 -29.25 8.93
#